data_AF-A0A373A1U4-F1
#
_entry.id   AF-A0A373A1U4-F1
#
_cell.length_a   1.000
_cell.length_b   1.000
_cell.length_c   1.000
_cell.angle_alpha   90.00
_cell.angle_beta   90.00
_cell.angle_gamma   90.00
#
_symmetry.space_group_name_H-M   'P 1'
#
loop_
_entity.id
_entity.type
_entity.pdbx_description
1 polymer ?
#
loop_
_entity_poly.entity_id
_entity_poly.type
_entity_poly.pdbx_seq_one_letter_code
_entity_poly.pdbx_strand_id
1 'polypeptide(L)'
;MAHLELPADLARRLAPLMLQHTQRLAEEVEEEARRRAPAAKTWHTQEDGQARPSHQAADGQTVPAPLPFSVGNATLSGPRDPEGPVEETAGCRCTVTEDPEAVAATISATKAAIDGERVRATVTCDFPRAAEAEFAHGDGTHFMSGAASQVAARHR
;
A
#
# COMPACT_ATOMS: atom_id res chain seq x y z
N MET A 1 41.21 -9.07 -18.12
CA MET A 1 39.74 -8.98 -17.89
C MET A 1 39.18 -10.34 -18.30
N ALA A 2 38.56 -11.07 -17.38
CA ALA A 2 38.01 -12.42 -17.65
C ALA A 2 36.48 -12.34 -17.64
N HIS A 3 35.84 -12.83 -18.70
CA HIS A 3 34.40 -12.98 -18.79
C HIS A 3 34.08 -14.48 -18.82
N LEU A 4 33.14 -14.90 -17.98
CA LEU A 4 32.58 -16.26 -18.00
C LEU A 4 31.15 -16.16 -18.55
N GLU A 5 30.83 -16.94 -19.56
CA GLU A 5 29.48 -17.09 -20.11
C GLU A 5 29.03 -18.54 -19.92
N LEU A 6 27.78 -18.73 -19.47
CA LEU A 6 27.21 -20.06 -19.32
C LEU A 6 26.72 -20.57 -20.68
N PRO A 7 26.93 -21.86 -21.02
CA PRO A 7 26.32 -22.45 -22.21
C PRO A 7 24.79 -22.33 -22.18
N ALA A 8 24.17 -22.03 -23.32
CA ALA A 8 22.73 -21.80 -23.42
C ALA A 8 21.86 -22.97 -22.91
N ASP A 9 22.34 -24.21 -23.04
CA ASP A 9 21.68 -25.40 -22.49
C ASP A 9 21.64 -25.39 -20.96
N LEU A 10 22.77 -25.05 -20.32
CA LEU A 10 22.86 -24.95 -18.86
C LEU A 10 21.99 -23.81 -18.34
N ALA A 11 22.01 -22.65 -18.99
CA ALA A 11 21.14 -21.53 -18.66
C ALA A 11 19.66 -21.92 -18.72
N ARG A 12 19.24 -22.64 -19.77
CA ARG A 12 17.86 -23.15 -19.92
C ARG A 12 17.47 -24.14 -18.82
N ARG A 13 18.39 -25.01 -18.40
CA ARG A 13 18.16 -25.98 -17.32
C ARG A 13 18.08 -25.33 -15.94
N LEU A 14 18.80 -24.23 -15.73
CA LEU A 14 18.79 -23.47 -14.48
C LEU A 14 17.60 -22.49 -14.40
N ALA A 15 17.04 -22.05 -15.53
CA ALA A 15 15.95 -21.08 -15.56
C ALA A 15 14.72 -21.47 -14.71
N PRO A 16 14.23 -22.72 -14.68
CA PRO A 16 13.13 -23.10 -13.80
C PRO A 16 13.46 -22.97 -12.30
N LEU A 17 14.72 -23.25 -11.91
CA LEU A 17 15.17 -23.08 -10.52
C LEU A 17 15.19 -21.61 -10.12
N MET A 18 15.66 -20.74 -11.02
CA MET A 18 15.61 -19.30 -10.82
C MET A 18 14.17 -18.79 -10.76
N LEU A 19 13.28 -19.28 -11.62
CA LEU A 19 11.86 -18.94 -11.60
C LEU A 19 11.19 -19.31 -10.29
N GLN A 20 11.42 -20.53 -9.79
CA GLN A 20 10.90 -20.97 -8.50
C GLN A 20 11.46 -20.15 -7.33
N HIS A 21 12.75 -19.83 -7.38
CA HIS A 21 13.38 -19.01 -6.34
C HIS A 21 12.83 -17.58 -6.35
N THR A 22 12.75 -16.93 -7.52
CA THR A 22 12.16 -15.60 -7.65
C THR A 22 10.69 -15.57 -7.23
N GLN A 23 9.91 -16.61 -7.55
CA GLN A 23 8.53 -16.73 -7.10
C GLN A 23 8.42 -16.74 -5.57
N ARG A 24 9.26 -17.55 -4.90
CA ARG A 24 9.29 -17.61 -3.43
C ARG A 24 9.67 -16.28 -2.80
N LEU A 25 10.67 -15.60 -3.36
CA LEU A 25 11.04 -14.26 -2.89
C LEU A 25 9.89 -13.26 -3.07
N ALA A 26 9.15 -13.33 -4.18
CA ALA A 26 7.99 -12.47 -4.40
C ALA A 26 6.87 -12.73 -3.38
N GLU A 27 6.60 -14.00 -3.06
CA GLU A 27 5.64 -14.41 -2.02
C GLU A 27 6.06 -13.93 -0.63
N GLU A 28 7.35 -14.04 -0.28
CA GLU A 28 7.88 -13.51 0.98
C GLU A 28 7.77 -11.98 1.05
N VAL A 29 8.02 -11.27 -0.06
CA VAL A 29 7.84 -9.80 -0.14
C VAL A 29 6.37 -9.43 -0.01
N GLU A 30 5.47 -10.16 -0.67
CA GLU A 30 4.03 -9.96 -0.53
C GLU A 30 3.58 -10.13 0.92
N GLU A 31 3.98 -11.21 1.59
CA GLU A 31 3.61 -11.47 2.98
C GLU A 31 4.13 -10.35 3.91
N GLU A 32 5.39 -9.96 3.74
CA GLU A 32 5.99 -8.88 4.54
C GLU A 32 5.32 -7.53 4.26
N ALA A 33 4.98 -7.24 3.00
CA ALA A 33 4.25 -6.02 2.63
C ALA A 33 2.85 -6.00 3.23
N ARG A 34 2.13 -7.13 3.24
CA ARG A 34 0.82 -7.28 3.92
C ARG A 34 0.94 -7.05 5.44
N ARG A 35 2.00 -7.55 6.09
CA ARG A 35 2.24 -7.33 7.52
C ARG A 35 2.51 -5.88 7.88
N ARG A 36 3.13 -5.13 6.96
CA ARG A 36 3.48 -3.72 7.14
C ARG A 36 2.41 -2.75 6.63
N ALA A 37 1.43 -3.25 5.87
CA ALA A 37 0.41 -2.43 5.27
C ALA A 37 -0.34 -1.65 6.36
N PRO A 38 -0.57 -0.34 6.17
CA PRO A 38 -1.38 0.42 7.10
C PRO A 38 -2.84 -0.05 7.05
N ALA A 39 -3.59 0.18 8.12
CA ALA A 39 -5.05 0.08 8.07
C ALA A 39 -5.62 1.06 7.03
N ALA A 40 -6.85 0.83 6.58
CA ALA A 40 -7.66 1.85 5.93
C ALA A 40 -8.67 2.44 6.90
N LYS A 41 -9.10 3.67 6.64
CA LYS A 41 -10.14 4.35 7.41
C LYS A 41 -11.20 4.92 6.46
N THR A 42 -12.45 4.82 6.87
CA THR A 42 -13.61 5.29 6.09
C THR A 42 -14.39 6.32 6.89
N TRP A 43 -14.72 7.43 6.23
CA TRP A 43 -15.53 8.50 6.80
C TRP A 43 -17.02 8.19 6.69
N HIS A 44 -17.75 8.37 7.79
CA HIS A 44 -19.19 8.18 7.85
C HIS A 44 -19.86 9.42 8.41
N THR A 45 -20.85 9.94 7.69
CA THR A 45 -21.72 10.99 8.13
C THR A 45 -22.86 10.45 8.98
N GLN A 46 -23.37 11.30 9.87
CA GLN A 46 -24.59 10.96 10.59
C GLN A 46 -25.78 11.07 9.63
N GLU A 47 -26.56 10.00 9.47
CA GLU A 47 -27.74 9.93 8.57
C GLU A 47 -28.96 10.71 9.08
N ASP A 48 -28.74 11.83 9.77
CA ASP A 48 -29.82 12.68 10.28
C ASP A 48 -30.13 13.87 9.36
N GLY A 49 -29.50 13.92 8.18
CA GLY A 49 -29.71 14.93 7.14
C GLY A 49 -29.11 16.30 7.44
N GLN A 50 -28.40 16.46 8.56
CA GLN A 50 -27.85 17.75 9.01
C GLN A 50 -26.34 17.88 8.79
N ALA A 51 -25.69 16.88 8.19
CA ALA A 51 -24.28 16.98 7.80
C ALA A 51 -24.10 18.10 6.76
N ARG A 52 -23.00 18.86 6.86
CA ARG A 52 -22.63 19.89 5.88
C ARG A 52 -22.42 19.25 4.49
N PRO A 53 -22.61 19.99 3.38
CA PRO A 53 -22.37 19.45 2.04
C PRO A 53 -20.95 18.87 1.84
N SER A 54 -19.93 19.51 2.42
CA SER A 54 -18.54 19.03 2.41
C SER A 54 -18.38 17.68 3.11
N HIS A 55 -19.09 17.47 4.23
CA HIS A 55 -19.06 16.22 4.97
C HIS A 55 -19.86 15.12 4.26
N GLN A 56 -21.01 15.46 3.68
CA GLN A 56 -21.79 14.54 2.85
C GLN A 56 -20.98 14.08 1.62
N ALA A 57 -20.20 14.96 1.01
CA ALA A 57 -19.30 14.59 -0.08
C ALA A 57 -18.13 13.69 0.36
N ALA A 58 -17.69 13.81 1.61
CA ALA A 58 -16.69 12.94 2.20
C ALA A 58 -17.26 11.60 2.70
N ASP A 59 -18.59 11.43 2.71
CA ASP A 59 -19.24 10.20 3.14
C ASP A 59 -18.80 9.01 2.28
N GLY A 60 -18.40 7.91 2.93
CA GLY A 60 -17.86 6.74 2.27
C GLY A 60 -16.43 6.93 1.72
N GLN A 61 -15.79 8.09 1.92
CA GLN A 61 -14.39 8.26 1.54
C GLN A 61 -13.52 7.30 2.35
N THR A 62 -12.86 6.37 1.66
CA THR A 62 -11.88 5.44 2.26
C THR A 62 -10.45 5.84 1.85
N VAL A 63 -9.56 5.98 2.84
CA VAL A 63 -8.14 6.31 2.64
C VAL A 63 -7.27 5.42 3.52
N PRO A 64 -5.99 5.18 3.15
CA PRO A 64 -5.02 4.62 4.10
C PRO A 64 -4.95 5.45 5.38
N ALA A 65 -4.86 4.80 6.54
CA ALA A 65 -4.95 5.44 7.86
C ALA A 65 -3.99 6.64 8.08
N PRO A 66 -2.73 6.62 7.58
CA PRO A 66 -1.82 7.76 7.68
C PRO A 66 -2.23 8.97 6.85
N LEU A 67 -3.08 8.80 5.84
CA LEU A 67 -3.47 9.89 4.94
C LEU A 67 -4.67 10.64 5.49
N PRO A 68 -4.79 11.96 5.23
CA PRO A 68 -5.97 12.72 5.59
C PRO A 68 -7.11 12.48 4.59
N PHE A 69 -8.33 12.71 5.07
CA PHE A 69 -9.55 12.84 4.27
C PHE A 69 -9.59 14.18 3.54
N SER A 70 -10.37 14.26 2.47
CA SER A 70 -10.63 15.50 1.73
C SER A 70 -12.03 15.97 2.06
N VAL A 71 -12.16 17.07 2.81
CA VAL A 71 -13.45 17.60 3.28
C VAL A 71 -13.56 19.06 2.86
N GLY A 72 -14.37 19.32 1.83
CA GLY A 72 -14.46 20.65 1.22
C GLY A 72 -13.11 21.09 0.64
N ASN A 73 -12.60 22.25 1.08
CA ASN A 73 -11.29 22.79 0.68
C ASN A 73 -10.16 22.43 1.68
N ALA A 74 -10.46 21.60 2.68
CA ALA A 74 -9.52 21.24 3.73
C ALA A 74 -9.19 19.75 3.73
N THR A 75 -8.09 19.40 4.39
CA THR A 75 -7.73 18.01 4.68
C THR A 75 -7.82 17.78 6.17
N LEU A 76 -8.54 16.74 6.59
CA LEU A 76 -8.75 16.40 8.00
C LEU A 76 -8.20 15.00 8.29
N SER A 77 -7.54 14.83 9.43
CA SER A 77 -7.12 13.52 9.92
C SER A 77 -8.32 12.64 10.29
N GLY A 78 -9.43 13.28 10.70
CA GLY A 78 -10.70 12.65 11.01
C GLY A 78 -11.78 13.66 11.46
N PRO A 79 -12.96 13.18 11.88
CA PRO A 79 -14.02 14.02 12.42
C PRO A 79 -13.55 14.79 13.67
N ARG A 80 -13.92 16.08 13.77
CA ARG A 80 -13.53 16.97 14.87
C ARG A 80 -12.00 17.11 15.04
N ASP A 81 -11.25 17.03 13.94
CA ASP A 81 -9.81 17.26 13.93
C ASP A 81 -9.46 18.60 14.62
N PRO A 82 -8.69 18.62 15.73
CA PRO A 82 -8.31 19.84 16.42
C PRO A 82 -7.44 20.79 15.58
N GLU A 83 -6.72 20.26 14.58
CA GLU A 83 -5.86 21.03 13.69
C GLU A 83 -6.61 21.52 12.44
N GLY A 84 -7.85 21.05 12.24
CA GLY A 84 -8.68 21.41 11.10
C GLY A 84 -9.44 22.73 11.27
N PRO A 85 -9.87 23.34 10.15
CA PRO A 85 -10.67 24.56 10.18
C PRO A 85 -11.98 24.40 10.97
N VAL A 86 -12.30 25.43 11.78
CA VAL A 86 -13.48 25.45 12.66
C VAL A 86 -14.77 25.23 11.87
N GLU A 87 -14.86 25.74 10.65
CA GLU A 87 -15.99 25.56 9.75
C GLU A 87 -16.28 24.10 9.40
N GLU A 88 -15.26 23.24 9.35
CA GLU A 88 -15.42 21.80 9.09
C GLU A 88 -15.42 20.98 10.39
N THR A 89 -14.82 21.46 11.48
CA THR A 89 -14.60 20.64 12.68
C THR A 89 -15.63 20.91 13.79
N ALA A 90 -16.09 22.15 13.95
CA ALA A 90 -16.99 22.53 15.04
C ALA A 90 -18.34 21.82 14.93
N GLY A 91 -18.79 21.18 16.01
CA GLY A 91 -20.09 20.49 16.03
C GLY A 91 -20.20 19.33 15.03
N CYS A 92 -19.10 18.88 14.42
CA CYS A 92 -19.09 17.70 13.54
C CYS A 92 -19.60 16.47 14.32
N ARG A 93 -20.42 15.63 13.69
CA ARG A 93 -20.97 14.39 14.28
C ARG A 93 -20.65 13.15 13.45
N CYS A 94 -19.80 13.31 12.44
CA CYS A 94 -19.29 12.21 11.64
C CYS A 94 -18.45 11.25 12.51
N THR A 95 -18.35 10.01 12.05
CA THR A 95 -17.55 8.96 12.66
C THR A 95 -16.59 8.39 11.63
N VAL A 96 -15.60 7.65 12.10
CA VAL A 96 -14.66 6.92 11.23
C VAL A 96 -14.65 5.47 11.69
N THR A 97 -14.63 4.56 10.72
CA THR A 97 -14.33 3.15 10.96
C THR A 97 -12.98 2.82 10.38
N GLU A 98 -12.24 1.94 11.04
CA GLU A 98 -10.96 1.43 10.56
C GLU A 98 -11.09 -0.03 10.15
N ASP A 99 -10.42 -0.38 9.06
CA ASP A 99 -10.25 -1.74 8.58
C ASP A 99 -8.74 -2.04 8.49
N PRO A 100 -8.18 -2.87 9.39
CA PRO A 100 -6.76 -3.18 9.38
C PRO A 100 -6.31 -4.02 8.18
N GLU A 101 -7.23 -4.71 7.49
CA GLU A 101 -6.89 -5.63 6.41
C GLU A 101 -7.12 -5.01 5.02
N ALA A 102 -7.89 -3.94 4.91
CA ALA A 102 -8.28 -3.34 3.62
C ALA A 102 -7.11 -3.07 2.66
N VAL A 103 -6.02 -2.43 3.13
CA VAL A 103 -4.85 -2.18 2.27
C VAL A 103 -4.11 -3.49 1.98
N ALA A 104 -3.85 -4.28 3.01
CA ALA A 104 -3.15 -5.56 2.90
C ALA A 104 -3.83 -6.51 1.91
N ALA A 105 -5.16 -6.54 1.87
CA ALA A 105 -5.95 -7.40 1.00
C ALA A 105 -5.69 -7.14 -0.49
N THR A 106 -5.33 -5.91 -0.86
CA THR A 106 -5.07 -5.49 -2.26
C THR A 106 -3.62 -5.71 -2.73
N ILE A 107 -2.74 -6.16 -1.84
CA ILE A 107 -1.35 -6.48 -2.18
C ILE A 107 -1.30 -7.85 -2.83
N SER A 108 -0.59 -7.99 -3.94
CA SER A 108 -0.40 -9.30 -4.60
C SER A 108 0.90 -9.38 -5.38
N ALA A 109 1.49 -10.58 -5.44
CA ALA A 109 2.59 -10.90 -6.31
C ALA A 109 2.12 -11.50 -7.65
N THR A 110 2.62 -10.97 -8.75
CA THR A 110 2.48 -11.58 -10.08
C THR A 110 3.35 -12.83 -10.16
N LYS A 111 2.92 -13.83 -10.92
CA LYS A 111 3.75 -15.01 -11.23
C LYS A 111 5.09 -14.59 -11.83
N ALA A 112 6.17 -15.18 -11.31
CA ALA A 112 7.50 -14.99 -11.87
C ALA A 112 7.51 -15.43 -13.34
N ALA A 113 8.06 -14.57 -14.19
CA ALA A 113 8.17 -14.78 -15.62
C ALA A 113 9.61 -14.52 -16.09
N ILE A 114 9.99 -15.20 -17.17
CA ILE A 114 11.25 -14.96 -17.85
C ILE A 114 11.03 -13.79 -18.81
N ASP A 115 11.77 -12.71 -18.60
CA ASP A 115 11.78 -11.48 -19.38
C ASP A 115 13.17 -11.34 -20.00
N GLY A 116 13.33 -11.91 -21.21
CA GLY A 116 14.62 -12.04 -21.88
C GLY A 116 15.61 -12.91 -21.09
N GLU A 117 16.70 -12.29 -20.63
CA GLU A 117 17.75 -12.94 -19.83
C GLU A 117 17.52 -12.84 -18.31
N ARG A 118 16.41 -12.23 -17.88
CA ARG A 118 16.09 -12.00 -16.47
C ARG A 118 14.85 -12.77 -16.06
N VAL A 119 14.79 -13.13 -14.79
CA VAL A 119 13.55 -13.58 -14.14
C VAL A 119 12.98 -12.40 -13.36
N ARG A 120 11.71 -12.08 -13.58
CA ARG A 120 11.01 -10.97 -12.94
C ARG A 120 9.74 -11.47 -12.27
N ALA A 121 9.52 -11.02 -11.05
CA ALA A 121 8.22 -11.02 -10.41
C ALA A 121 7.94 -9.60 -9.89
N THR A 122 6.69 -9.20 -9.85
CA THR A 122 6.25 -7.87 -9.42
C THR A 122 5.29 -8.03 -8.27
N VAL A 123 5.48 -7.26 -7.20
CA VAL A 123 4.52 -7.16 -6.10
C VAL A 123 3.85 -5.79 -6.21
N THR A 124 2.53 -5.76 -6.26
CA THR A 124 1.73 -4.55 -6.46
C THR A 124 0.73 -4.37 -5.33
N CYS A 125 0.41 -3.12 -5.00
CA CYS A 125 -0.68 -2.74 -4.10
C CYS A 125 -1.70 -1.94 -4.90
N ASP A 126 -2.91 -2.48 -5.07
CA ASP A 126 -4.00 -1.83 -5.82
C ASP A 126 -5.01 -1.18 -4.86
N PHE A 127 -4.50 -0.33 -3.97
CA PHE A 127 -5.33 0.46 -3.06
C PHE A 127 -5.31 1.94 -3.46
N PRO A 128 -6.44 2.67 -3.42
CA PRO A 128 -6.46 4.10 -3.68
C PRO A 128 -5.46 4.85 -2.81
N ARG A 129 -4.61 5.67 -3.44
CA ARG A 129 -3.57 6.47 -2.76
C ARG A 129 -2.53 5.62 -2.02
N ALA A 130 -2.33 4.35 -2.39
CA ALA A 130 -1.27 3.50 -1.84
C ALA A 130 0.13 4.12 -2.00
N ALA A 131 0.40 4.77 -3.14
CA ALA A 131 1.67 5.42 -3.39
C ALA A 131 1.90 6.62 -2.44
N GLU A 132 0.87 7.39 -2.10
CA GLU A 132 0.99 8.45 -1.10
C GLU A 132 1.23 7.86 0.29
N ALA A 133 0.53 6.77 0.63
CA ALA A 133 0.67 6.10 1.92
C ALA A 133 2.08 5.52 2.13
N GLU A 134 2.70 4.98 1.08
CA GLU A 134 4.07 4.45 1.10
C GLU A 134 5.08 5.49 1.63
N PHE A 135 4.83 6.78 1.37
CA PHE A 135 5.68 7.90 1.76
C PHE A 135 5.03 8.83 2.80
N ALA A 136 3.92 8.42 3.42
CA ALA A 136 3.21 9.25 4.39
C ALA A 136 3.99 9.35 5.72
N HIS A 137 4.16 10.60 6.21
CA HIS A 137 4.88 11.06 7.41
C HIS A 137 6.39 10.77 7.46
N GLY A 138 7.20 11.77 7.81
CA GLY A 138 8.62 11.59 8.16
C GLY A 138 9.40 10.77 7.13
N ASP A 139 10.07 9.71 7.58
CA ASP A 139 10.77 8.76 6.71
C ASP A 139 9.82 7.77 5.98
N GLY A 140 8.51 8.00 5.89
CA GLY A 140 7.53 7.17 5.17
C GLY A 140 7.09 5.89 5.90
N THR A 141 5.90 5.34 5.58
CA THR A 141 5.49 4.01 6.11
C THR A 141 6.31 2.87 5.48
N HIS A 142 6.76 3.07 4.24
CA HIS A 142 7.62 2.16 3.49
C HIS A 142 7.15 0.69 3.55
N PHE A 143 5.84 0.47 3.44
CA PHE A 143 5.27 -0.87 3.59
C PHE A 143 5.66 -1.78 2.44
N MET A 144 5.78 -1.25 1.21
CA MET A 144 6.23 -2.00 0.03
C MET A 144 7.77 -2.04 -0.07
N SER A 145 8.41 -0.87 -0.08
CA SER A 145 9.86 -0.75 -0.30
C SER A 145 10.67 -1.29 0.87
N GLY A 146 10.17 -1.10 2.09
CA GLY A 146 10.74 -1.67 3.29
C GLY A 146 10.57 -3.20 3.35
N ALA A 147 9.45 -3.74 2.87
CA ALA A 147 9.24 -5.19 2.76
C ALA A 147 10.27 -5.81 1.81
N ALA A 148 10.41 -5.26 0.61
CA ALA A 148 11.41 -5.68 -0.37
C ALA A 148 12.84 -5.60 0.20
N SER A 149 13.16 -4.51 0.91
CA SER A 149 14.48 -4.31 1.53
C SER A 149 14.76 -5.33 2.64
N GLN A 150 13.76 -5.65 3.46
CA GLN A 150 13.92 -6.63 4.53
C GLN A 150 14.10 -8.04 3.98
N VAL A 151 13.29 -8.46 3.01
CA VAL A 151 13.47 -9.77 2.37
C VAL A 151 14.84 -9.84 1.72
N ALA A 152 15.26 -8.81 0.96
CA ALA A 152 16.59 -8.77 0.38
C ALA A 152 17.72 -8.90 1.44
N ALA A 153 17.55 -8.31 2.63
CA ALA A 153 18.53 -8.43 3.72
C ALA A 153 18.59 -9.83 4.34
N ARG A 154 17.51 -10.61 4.31
CA ARG A 154 17.48 -12.00 4.82
C ARG A 154 18.23 -12.99 3.93
N HIS A 155 18.36 -12.66 2.63
CA HIS A 155 18.97 -13.52 1.61
C HIS A 155 20.33 -13.00 1.10
N ARG A 156 20.93 -12.00 1.78
CA ARG A 156 22.32 -11.57 1.59
C ARG A 156 23.26 -12.37 2.47
#